data_AF-A0A957Q410-F1
#
_entry.id   AF-A0A957Q410-F1
#
_cell.length_a   1.000
_cell.length_b   1.000
_cell.length_c   1.000
_cell.angle_alpha   90.00
_cell.angle_beta   90.00
_cell.angle_gamma   90.00
#
_symmetry.space_group_name_H-M   'P 1'
#
loop_
_entity.id
_entity.type
_entity.pdbx_description
1 polymer ?
#
loop_
_entity_poly.entity_id
_entity_poly.type
_entity_poly.pdbx_seq_one_letter_code
_entity_poly.pdbx_strand_id
1 'polypeptide(L)'
;QSDNLLIPTTIFDQGQIYEDDERTPALDDIFTALGIGSREGADNMPALTDRAWLSYRLKGTQTAFNDSIGQPTLNGNSVTEGGFVTSSSCMSCHARAAIGSDGSAALAVFEPRLAEDGYAQSSNGAPDPDWFFSSASEPSLTALPFDFIWGILFAQPLATDANADNDAVSGATDPFAYCASVGTIDAPEGDFGGPSNPGVPSAVAAGLQQAMGLAGDAPVAQNSYWRCMDGKVYACFVGANLPCDSKANTSDAPTDAMNAFCAAQPNADAIPAAVTGHDTIYAWSCVDGKATASEQLFQVDAQGYVTDFWYEIAPAGDSSDESVEPEIPSALVGVTWQLAKIEYADDRVETPADPAQYTLLLAEDSSLAAQSDCNQGRGSYELDGDAIAIGPLAVTAALCPPESLADAYVKGLTTAATYAIEDGELSIYFGPDEGVMRFTAAP
;
A
#
# COMPACT_ATOMS: atom_id res chain seq x y z
N GLN A 1 25.24 -9.85 32.14
CA GLN A 1 26.63 -9.61 32.57
C GLN A 1 27.45 -9.54 31.30
N SER A 2 28.39 -8.61 31.19
CA SER A 2 29.26 -8.47 30.01
C SER A 2 30.52 -9.29 30.26
N ASP A 3 30.79 -10.25 29.39
CA ASP A 3 31.80 -11.28 29.60
C ASP A 3 33.17 -10.75 29.20
N ASN A 4 33.64 -9.67 29.85
CA ASN A 4 34.99 -9.12 29.70
C ASN A 4 36.06 -10.17 30.04
N LEU A 5 36.25 -11.15 29.17
CA LEU A 5 37.11 -12.30 29.33
C LEU A 5 38.42 -12.00 28.65
N LEU A 6 39.42 -11.70 29.48
CA LEU A 6 40.84 -11.69 29.12
C LEU A 6 41.36 -13.11 28.79
N ILE A 7 40.65 -14.15 29.22
CA ILE A 7 40.85 -15.57 28.89
C ILE A 7 39.45 -16.21 28.94
N PRO A 8 39.01 -16.97 27.91
CA PRO A 8 37.64 -17.48 27.89
C PRO A 8 37.46 -18.55 28.96
N THR A 9 36.62 -18.33 29.96
CA THR A 9 35.92 -19.49 30.53
C THR A 9 34.96 -19.97 29.45
N THR A 10 34.99 -21.27 29.17
CA THR A 10 34.23 -21.85 28.08
C THR A 10 32.75 -21.53 28.26
N ILE A 11 32.21 -20.63 27.43
CA ILE A 11 30.77 -20.31 27.40
C ILE A 11 29.97 -21.56 26.96
N PHE A 12 30.66 -22.53 26.36
CA PHE A 12 30.14 -23.82 25.93
C PHE A 12 31.27 -24.86 25.94
N ASP A 13 31.25 -25.79 26.90
CA ASP A 13 32.19 -26.90 27.00
C ASP A 13 31.87 -27.96 25.94
N GLN A 14 32.76 -28.11 24.96
CA GLN A 14 32.58 -29.04 23.86
C GLN A 14 32.57 -30.48 24.38
N GLY A 15 31.45 -31.17 24.21
CA GLY A 15 31.25 -32.54 24.69
C GLY A 15 30.59 -32.64 26.07
N GLN A 16 30.33 -31.51 26.75
CA GLN A 16 29.42 -31.49 27.88
C GLN A 16 27.98 -31.62 27.36
N ILE A 17 27.23 -32.58 27.92
CA ILE A 17 25.78 -32.66 27.72
C ILE A 17 25.15 -31.61 28.64
N TYR A 18 24.37 -30.72 28.04
CA TYR A 18 23.56 -29.75 28.76
C TYR A 18 22.15 -30.33 28.88
N GLU A 19 21.54 -30.21 30.06
CA GLU A 19 20.14 -30.61 30.23
C GLU A 19 19.24 -29.71 29.40
N ASP A 20 18.19 -30.30 28.81
CA ASP A 20 17.21 -29.58 28.02
C ASP A 20 16.37 -28.67 28.93
N ASP A 21 16.26 -27.38 28.58
CA ASP A 21 15.29 -26.49 29.18
C ASP A 21 13.88 -26.79 28.63
N GLU A 22 12.84 -26.62 29.44
CA GLU A 22 11.46 -26.71 28.96
C GLU A 22 11.19 -25.59 27.95
N ARG A 23 10.78 -25.97 26.74
CA ARG A 23 10.33 -25.02 25.73
C ARG A 23 9.01 -24.40 26.20
N THR A 24 8.87 -23.09 26.05
CA THR A 24 7.60 -22.44 26.37
C THR A 24 6.52 -22.96 25.40
N PRO A 25 5.26 -23.10 25.85
CA PRO A 25 4.16 -23.49 24.96
C PRO A 25 4.07 -22.60 23.71
N ALA A 26 4.29 -21.30 23.91
CA ALA A 26 4.33 -20.35 22.80
C ALA A 26 5.40 -20.74 21.77
N LEU A 27 6.64 -20.99 22.19
CA LEU A 27 7.70 -21.35 21.27
C LEU A 27 7.50 -22.73 20.60
N ASP A 28 6.86 -23.67 21.29
CA ASP A 28 6.43 -24.96 20.70
C ASP A 28 5.37 -24.77 19.61
N ASP A 29 4.40 -23.87 19.81
CA ASP A 29 3.38 -23.53 18.83
C ASP A 29 3.99 -22.88 17.58
N ILE A 30 4.96 -21.98 17.77
CA ILE A 30 5.73 -21.38 16.66
C ILE A 30 6.43 -22.47 15.83
N PHE A 31 7.12 -23.39 16.51
CA PHE A 31 7.89 -24.43 15.83
C PHE A 31 6.98 -25.40 15.10
N THR A 32 5.83 -25.72 15.68
CA THR A 32 4.81 -26.56 15.06
C THR A 32 4.20 -25.88 13.83
N ALA A 33 3.81 -24.60 13.95
CA ALA A 33 3.22 -23.82 12.86
C ALA A 33 4.16 -23.69 11.65
N LEU A 34 5.46 -23.53 11.91
CA LEU A 34 6.50 -23.44 10.88
C LEU A 34 7.02 -24.81 10.41
N GLY A 35 6.55 -25.92 11.00
CA GLY A 35 7.00 -27.27 10.67
C GLY A 35 8.45 -27.57 11.05
N ILE A 36 9.02 -26.79 11.97
CA ILE A 36 10.40 -26.90 12.44
C ILE A 36 10.56 -28.15 13.32
N GLY A 37 11.57 -28.97 13.04
CA GLY A 37 11.93 -30.09 13.91
C GLY A 37 10.90 -31.22 14.00
N SER A 38 10.04 -31.36 12.99
CA SER A 38 8.96 -32.34 12.93
C SER A 38 9.41 -33.79 12.66
N ARG A 39 10.65 -34.03 12.22
CA ARG A 39 11.18 -35.39 11.95
C ARG A 39 12.69 -35.50 12.20
N GLU A 40 13.18 -36.73 12.33
CA GLU A 40 14.62 -37.01 12.38
C GLU A 40 15.27 -36.63 11.03
N GLY A 41 16.39 -35.91 11.08
CA GLY A 41 17.15 -35.53 9.89
C GLY A 41 17.73 -36.77 9.20
N ALA A 42 17.55 -36.87 7.89
CA ALA A 42 17.95 -38.05 7.11
C ALA A 42 19.10 -37.78 6.11
N ASP A 43 19.40 -36.50 5.84
CA ASP A 43 20.27 -36.06 4.76
C ASP A 43 21.47 -35.27 5.28
N ASN A 44 22.54 -35.19 4.48
CA ASN A 44 23.75 -34.39 4.80
C ASN A 44 23.50 -32.87 4.74
N MET A 45 22.34 -32.44 4.25
CA MET A 45 21.94 -31.03 4.17
C MET A 45 20.77 -30.80 5.12
N PRO A 46 20.89 -29.87 6.07
CA PRO A 46 19.86 -29.63 7.07
C PRO A 46 18.60 -29.07 6.40
N ALA A 47 17.46 -29.70 6.66
CA ALA A 47 16.13 -29.25 6.24
C ALA A 47 15.38 -28.64 7.43
N LEU A 48 14.44 -27.71 7.18
CA LEU A 48 13.63 -27.05 8.21
C LEU A 48 12.98 -28.04 9.19
N THR A 49 12.56 -29.19 8.67
CA THR A 49 11.89 -30.25 9.41
C THR A 49 12.78 -31.02 10.37
N ASP A 50 14.10 -30.83 10.33
CA ASP A 50 15.04 -31.67 11.06
C ASP A 50 15.03 -31.37 12.55
N ARG A 51 14.89 -32.40 13.37
CA ARG A 51 14.81 -32.29 14.83
C ARG A 51 15.96 -31.57 15.49
N ALA A 52 17.13 -31.51 14.84
CA ALA A 52 18.28 -30.75 15.35
C ALA A 52 17.97 -29.26 15.58
N TRP A 53 17.02 -28.67 14.85
CA TRP A 53 16.57 -27.28 15.08
C TRP A 53 15.88 -27.07 16.43
N LEU A 54 15.38 -28.14 17.05
CA LEU A 54 14.80 -28.09 18.39
C LEU A 54 15.83 -27.86 19.49
N SER A 55 17.11 -28.11 19.17
CA SER A 55 18.25 -28.05 20.08
C SER A 55 19.10 -26.82 19.75
N TYR A 56 18.70 -25.66 20.27
CA TYR A 56 19.46 -24.42 20.13
C TYR A 56 19.62 -23.72 21.48
N ARG A 57 20.72 -22.98 21.63
CA ARG A 57 20.98 -22.19 22.84
C ARG A 57 21.40 -20.78 22.46
N LEU A 58 20.66 -19.80 22.98
CA LEU A 58 21.03 -18.39 22.88
C LEU A 58 22.30 -18.16 23.71
N LYS A 59 23.37 -17.70 23.05
CA LYS A 59 24.67 -17.51 23.71
C LYS A 59 24.87 -16.09 24.23
N GLY A 60 24.33 -15.09 23.53
CA GLY A 60 24.42 -13.69 23.92
C GLY A 60 24.06 -12.73 22.80
N THR A 61 24.17 -11.44 23.08
CA THR A 61 23.91 -10.35 22.12
C THR A 61 25.20 -9.60 21.81
N GLN A 62 25.41 -9.28 20.53
CA GLN A 62 26.50 -8.42 20.09
C GLN A 62 25.98 -6.99 19.96
N THR A 63 26.73 -6.02 20.47
CA THR A 63 26.35 -4.59 20.42
C THR A 63 27.42 -3.70 19.79
N ALA A 64 28.57 -4.28 19.44
CA ALA A 64 29.69 -3.59 18.83
C ALA A 64 30.38 -4.52 17.84
N PHE A 65 31.02 -3.97 16.81
CA PHE A 65 31.78 -4.77 15.85
C PHE A 65 33.16 -5.16 16.37
N ASN A 66 33.77 -4.32 17.20
CA ASN A 66 35.08 -4.55 17.80
C ASN A 66 35.03 -4.32 19.30
N ASP A 67 35.97 -4.94 20.02
CA ASP A 67 36.16 -4.71 21.44
C ASP A 67 36.94 -3.41 21.73
N SER A 68 37.22 -3.14 23.00
CA SER A 68 37.93 -1.94 23.43
C SER A 68 39.39 -1.83 22.94
N ILE A 69 39.97 -2.92 22.43
CA ILE A 69 41.34 -2.95 21.90
C ILE A 69 41.36 -3.11 20.36
N GLY A 70 40.19 -3.04 19.71
CA GLY A 70 40.04 -3.06 18.26
C GLY A 70 40.03 -4.46 17.64
N GLN A 71 39.92 -5.53 18.45
CA GLN A 71 39.75 -6.87 17.91
C GLN A 71 38.29 -7.10 17.49
N PRO A 72 38.03 -7.77 16.36
CA PRO A 72 36.68 -8.14 15.96
C PRO A 72 35.99 -8.97 17.04
N THR A 73 34.75 -8.62 17.35
CA THR A 73 33.90 -9.44 18.22
C THR A 73 33.10 -10.42 17.37
N LEU A 74 33.02 -11.68 17.83
CA LEU A 74 32.36 -12.77 17.12
C LEU A 74 31.21 -13.29 17.98
N ASN A 75 29.99 -13.23 17.43
CA ASN A 75 28.82 -13.79 18.09
C ASN A 75 27.77 -14.17 17.04
N GLY A 76 27.70 -15.47 16.73
CA GLY A 76 26.47 -16.06 16.20
C GLY A 76 25.50 -16.21 17.35
N ASN A 77 24.36 -15.53 17.28
CA ASN A 77 23.33 -15.53 18.33
C ASN A 77 22.91 -16.95 18.79
N SER A 78 23.04 -17.95 17.91
CA SER A 78 22.75 -19.36 18.19
C SER A 78 23.92 -20.26 17.82
N VAL A 79 24.23 -21.25 18.66
CA VAL A 79 25.16 -22.33 18.31
C VAL A 79 24.39 -23.39 17.53
N THR A 80 24.60 -23.43 16.22
CA THR A 80 24.27 -24.61 15.41
C THR A 80 25.45 -25.59 15.48
N GLU A 81 25.17 -26.89 15.57
CA GLU A 81 26.22 -27.91 15.57
C GLU A 81 27.13 -27.73 14.33
N GLY A 82 28.46 -27.79 14.53
CA GLY A 82 29.43 -27.74 13.43
C GLY A 82 30.43 -26.58 13.41
N GLY A 83 30.42 -25.64 14.36
CA GLY A 83 31.53 -24.68 14.50
C GLY A 83 31.43 -23.40 13.65
N PHE A 84 30.37 -23.22 12.87
CA PHE A 84 30.02 -21.99 12.14
C PHE A 84 30.20 -20.70 12.96
N VAL A 85 29.76 -20.71 14.23
CA VAL A 85 29.85 -19.56 15.14
C VAL A 85 31.28 -19.17 15.54
N THR A 86 32.28 -20.00 15.25
CA THR A 86 33.69 -19.72 15.58
C THR A 86 34.31 -18.70 14.64
N SER A 87 33.73 -18.53 13.45
CA SER A 87 34.24 -17.64 12.40
C SER A 87 33.19 -16.66 11.89
N SER A 88 32.08 -16.44 12.62
CA SER A 88 30.97 -15.61 12.14
C SER A 88 30.35 -14.69 13.20
N SER A 89 29.90 -13.52 12.73
CA SER A 89 29.14 -12.52 13.49
C SER A 89 27.89 -12.11 12.71
N CYS A 90 26.72 -12.17 13.37
CA CYS A 90 25.46 -11.73 12.75
C CYS A 90 25.54 -10.25 12.34
N MET A 91 26.06 -9.38 13.21
CA MET A 91 26.22 -7.96 12.90
C MET A 91 27.12 -7.74 11.67
N SER A 92 28.28 -8.40 11.59
CA SER A 92 29.20 -8.21 10.47
C SER A 92 28.65 -8.79 9.16
N CYS A 93 27.99 -9.94 9.18
CA CYS A 93 27.40 -10.56 8.00
C CYS A 93 26.34 -9.66 7.35
N HIS A 94 25.40 -9.17 8.16
CA HIS A 94 24.31 -8.34 7.66
C HIS A 94 24.77 -6.92 7.28
N ALA A 95 25.90 -6.43 7.80
CA ALA A 95 26.46 -5.15 7.37
C ALA A 95 26.92 -5.15 5.91
N ARG A 96 26.98 -6.34 5.29
CA ARG A 96 27.27 -6.53 3.86
C ARG A 96 26.01 -6.56 3.00
N ALA A 97 24.83 -6.39 3.57
CA ALA A 97 23.59 -6.23 2.82
C ALA A 97 23.63 -4.91 2.03
N ALA A 98 23.95 -5.01 0.74
CA ALA A 98 24.10 -3.88 -0.14
C ALA A 98 23.70 -4.22 -1.58
N ILE A 99 23.17 -3.22 -2.29
CA ILE A 99 22.74 -3.34 -3.68
C ILE A 99 23.69 -2.61 -4.62
N GLY A 100 23.99 -3.23 -5.75
CA GLY A 100 24.75 -2.64 -6.84
C GLY A 100 23.88 -1.69 -7.66
N SER A 101 24.53 -0.93 -8.56
CA SER A 101 23.85 0.01 -9.47
C SER A 101 22.90 -0.64 -10.45
N ASP A 102 23.00 -1.96 -10.66
CA ASP A 102 22.13 -2.78 -11.49
C ASP A 102 21.01 -3.47 -10.71
N GLY A 103 20.88 -3.20 -9.40
CA GLY A 103 19.90 -3.84 -8.54
C GLY A 103 20.32 -5.23 -8.03
N SER A 104 21.53 -5.71 -8.34
CA SER A 104 22.00 -7.02 -7.87
C SER A 104 22.67 -6.95 -6.49
N ALA A 105 22.79 -8.09 -5.81
CA ALA A 105 23.54 -8.18 -4.56
C ALA A 105 25.03 -7.90 -4.81
N ALA A 106 25.56 -6.84 -4.20
CA ALA A 106 26.91 -6.36 -4.52
C ALA A 106 28.03 -7.03 -3.71
N LEU A 107 27.74 -7.54 -2.51
CA LEU A 107 28.74 -8.06 -1.57
C LEU A 107 28.42 -9.50 -1.16
N ALA A 108 29.37 -10.41 -1.37
CA ALA A 108 29.26 -11.78 -0.88
C ALA A 108 29.33 -11.81 0.66
N VAL A 109 28.48 -12.62 1.30
CA VAL A 109 28.45 -12.81 2.77
C VAL A 109 29.63 -13.65 3.25
N PHE A 110 30.02 -14.66 2.46
CA PHE A 110 31.13 -15.54 2.75
C PHE A 110 32.37 -15.13 1.97
N GLU A 111 33.51 -15.24 2.64
CA GLU A 111 34.80 -15.11 2.04
C GLU A 111 35.20 -16.41 1.34
N PRO A 112 36.06 -16.35 0.32
CA PRO A 112 36.61 -17.53 -0.34
C PRO A 112 37.70 -18.21 0.52
N ARG A 113 37.39 -18.43 1.80
CA ARG A 113 38.26 -19.04 2.81
C ARG A 113 37.42 -19.98 3.69
N LEU A 114 38.04 -21.08 4.12
CA LEU A 114 37.42 -22.04 5.02
C LEU A 114 38.05 -21.93 6.42
N ALA A 115 37.22 -22.12 7.45
CA ALA A 115 37.66 -22.33 8.81
C ALA A 115 38.29 -23.72 8.97
N GLU A 116 38.91 -23.96 10.14
CA GLU A 116 39.66 -25.19 10.43
C GLU A 116 38.78 -26.46 10.44
N ASP A 117 37.48 -26.26 10.68
CA ASP A 117 36.41 -27.26 10.62
C ASP A 117 35.77 -27.42 9.22
N GLY A 118 36.24 -26.66 8.22
CA GLY A 118 35.84 -26.78 6.81
C GLY A 118 34.66 -25.91 6.39
N TYR A 119 34.15 -25.02 7.26
CA TYR A 119 33.05 -24.10 6.92
C TYR A 119 33.54 -22.81 6.25
N ALA A 120 32.73 -22.23 5.36
CA ALA A 120 33.04 -20.94 4.76
C ALA A 120 33.07 -19.84 5.83
N GLN A 121 34.15 -19.06 5.86
CA GLN A 121 34.30 -17.95 6.80
C GLN A 121 33.47 -16.75 6.31
N SER A 122 32.86 -16.03 7.25
CA SER A 122 32.27 -14.72 6.94
C SER A 122 33.26 -13.60 7.20
N SER A 123 33.06 -12.46 6.54
CA SER A 123 33.78 -11.23 6.91
C SER A 123 33.34 -10.76 8.30
N ASN A 124 34.32 -10.48 9.17
CA ASN A 124 34.08 -10.12 10.57
C ASN A 124 34.76 -8.82 10.95
N GLY A 125 34.19 -8.11 11.92
CA GLY A 125 34.65 -6.80 12.37
C GLY A 125 33.81 -5.66 11.82
N ALA A 126 34.33 -4.44 11.93
CA ALA A 126 33.64 -3.25 11.45
C ALA A 126 33.55 -3.23 9.91
N PRO A 127 32.48 -2.65 9.33
CA PRO A 127 32.37 -2.53 7.89
C PRO A 127 33.55 -1.77 7.29
N ASP A 128 34.13 -2.30 6.21
CA ASP A 128 35.19 -1.64 5.47
C ASP A 128 34.58 -0.63 4.48
N PRO A 129 34.96 0.66 4.52
CA PRO A 129 34.49 1.65 3.55
C PRO A 129 34.72 1.25 2.09
N ASP A 130 35.79 0.51 1.79
CA ASP A 130 36.12 0.07 0.43
C ASP A 130 35.13 -0.97 -0.12
N TRP A 131 34.25 -1.54 0.72
CA TRP A 131 33.14 -2.37 0.25
C TRP A 131 32.08 -1.54 -0.49
N PHE A 132 31.91 -0.27 -0.10
CA PHE A 132 30.84 0.59 -0.60
C PHE A 132 31.35 1.64 -1.57
N PHE A 133 32.64 1.99 -1.50
CA PHE A 133 33.23 3.07 -2.29
C PHE A 133 34.49 2.62 -3.02
N SER A 134 34.66 3.09 -4.26
CA SER A 134 35.94 2.97 -4.97
C SER A 134 36.85 4.14 -4.61
N SER A 135 38.07 3.84 -4.16
CA SER A 135 39.11 4.82 -3.80
C SER A 135 39.90 5.36 -5.01
N ALA A 136 39.22 5.63 -6.13
CA ALA A 136 39.78 6.37 -7.25
C ALA A 136 39.88 7.88 -6.95
N SER A 137 40.58 8.65 -7.79
CA SER A 137 40.74 10.10 -7.62
C SER A 137 39.42 10.88 -7.56
N GLU A 138 38.33 10.30 -8.07
CA GLU A 138 36.95 10.69 -7.78
C GLU A 138 36.26 9.51 -7.08
N PRO A 139 35.84 9.66 -5.81
CA PRO A 139 35.15 8.59 -5.11
C PRO A 139 33.82 8.30 -5.79
N SER A 140 33.56 7.03 -6.06
CA SER A 140 32.28 6.57 -6.61
C SER A 140 31.68 5.49 -5.72
N LEU A 141 30.36 5.49 -5.62
CA LEU A 141 29.59 4.49 -4.89
C LEU A 141 29.60 3.18 -5.68
N THR A 142 30.20 2.15 -5.12
CA THR A 142 30.24 0.78 -5.66
C THR A 142 28.99 0.00 -5.25
N ALA A 143 28.56 0.15 -4.00
CA ALA A 143 27.42 -0.55 -3.43
C ALA A 143 26.71 0.35 -2.42
N LEU A 144 25.38 0.43 -2.50
CA LEU A 144 24.57 1.17 -1.53
C LEU A 144 24.26 0.23 -0.35
N PRO A 145 24.78 0.49 0.87
CA PRO A 145 24.38 -0.27 2.05
C PRO A 145 22.91 -0.01 2.36
N PHE A 146 22.18 -1.05 2.73
CA PHE A 146 20.91 -0.86 3.41
C PHE A 146 21.17 -0.67 4.89
N ASP A 147 20.54 0.35 5.49
CA ASP A 147 20.52 0.45 6.94
C ASP A 147 19.81 -0.80 7.49
N PHE A 148 20.46 -1.44 8.46
CA PHE A 148 19.90 -2.54 9.22
C PHE A 148 18.61 -2.10 9.90
N ILE A 149 17.49 -2.38 9.27
CA ILE A 149 16.21 -2.43 9.96
C ILE A 149 15.87 -3.92 10.07
N TRP A 150 16.20 -4.51 11.23
CA TRP A 150 15.34 -5.57 11.77
C TRP A 150 14.06 -4.88 12.23
N GLY A 151 13.22 -4.57 11.26
CA GLY A 151 11.83 -4.34 11.52
C GLY A 151 11.19 -5.70 11.46
N ILE A 152 10.56 -6.11 12.56
CA ILE A 152 9.34 -6.90 12.50
C ILE A 152 8.25 -5.96 11.93
N LEU A 153 8.52 -5.33 10.79
CA LEU A 153 7.50 -4.65 10.02
C LEU A 153 6.72 -5.80 9.42
N PHE A 154 5.49 -5.97 9.92
CA PHE A 154 4.55 -7.03 9.56
C PHE A 154 4.79 -8.44 10.15
N ALA A 155 5.77 -8.67 11.03
CA ALA A 155 5.87 -10.00 11.66
C ALA A 155 4.83 -10.18 12.78
N GLN A 156 4.01 -11.22 12.61
CA GLN A 156 2.89 -11.56 13.47
C GLN A 156 3.32 -12.55 14.56
N PRO A 157 2.74 -12.49 15.77
CA PRO A 157 2.99 -13.50 16.79
C PRO A 157 2.52 -14.86 16.28
N LEU A 158 3.46 -15.78 16.09
CA LEU A 158 3.16 -17.18 15.76
C LEU A 158 2.65 -17.96 17.00
N ALA A 159 2.73 -17.35 18.18
CA ALA A 159 2.09 -17.78 19.42
C ALA A 159 1.93 -16.62 20.42
N THR A 160 0.87 -16.63 21.23
CA THR A 160 0.53 -15.57 22.20
C THR A 160 0.87 -15.97 23.63
N ASP A 161 1.53 -15.08 24.40
CA ASP A 161 1.70 -15.26 25.85
C ASP A 161 0.36 -15.10 26.57
N ALA A 162 -0.05 -16.11 27.35
CA ALA A 162 -1.33 -16.19 28.03
C ALA A 162 -1.55 -15.19 29.20
N ASN A 163 -0.78 -14.10 29.30
CA ASN A 163 -0.81 -13.18 30.45
C ASN A 163 -0.67 -11.68 30.11
N ALA A 164 -0.92 -11.26 28.87
CA ALA A 164 -1.13 -9.85 28.56
C ALA A 164 -2.61 -9.60 28.29
N ASP A 165 -3.30 -9.00 29.26
CA ASP A 165 -4.63 -8.40 29.09
C ASP A 165 -4.56 -7.35 27.96
N ASN A 166 -4.92 -7.80 26.75
CA ASN A 166 -5.48 -7.04 25.65
C ASN A 166 -6.17 -8.07 24.76
N ASP A 167 -7.44 -8.33 25.05
CA ASP A 167 -8.34 -9.12 24.21
C ASP A 167 -8.44 -8.46 22.82
N ALA A 168 -7.51 -8.81 21.93
CA ALA A 168 -7.68 -8.71 20.49
C ALA A 168 -7.69 -10.15 19.97
N VAL A 169 -8.77 -10.50 19.28
CA VAL A 169 -9.03 -11.84 18.76
C VAL A 169 -7.99 -12.19 17.68
N SER A 170 -6.80 -12.62 18.09
CA SER A 170 -5.79 -13.21 17.20
C SER A 170 -6.32 -14.58 16.76
N GLY A 171 -6.71 -14.67 15.48
CA GLY A 171 -7.39 -15.84 14.91
C GLY A 171 -8.72 -15.53 14.23
N ALA A 172 -9.18 -14.27 14.26
CA ALA A 172 -10.29 -13.85 13.42
C ALA A 172 -9.84 -13.87 11.95
N THR A 173 -10.24 -14.91 11.23
CA THR A 173 -10.18 -14.96 9.75
C THR A 173 -11.28 -14.11 9.11
N ASP A 174 -12.17 -13.57 9.94
CA ASP A 174 -13.31 -12.75 9.54
C ASP A 174 -13.07 -11.26 9.92
N PRO A 175 -12.89 -10.37 8.94
CA PRO A 175 -12.67 -8.94 9.17
C PRO A 175 -13.86 -8.24 9.84
N PHE A 176 -15.08 -8.74 9.66
CA PHE A 176 -16.29 -8.16 10.26
C PHE A 176 -16.37 -8.46 11.76
N ALA A 177 -16.12 -9.72 12.14
CA ALA A 177 -16.04 -10.11 13.54
C ALA A 177 -14.88 -9.40 14.27
N TYR A 178 -13.77 -9.18 13.57
CA TYR A 178 -12.64 -8.42 14.11
C TYR A 178 -13.04 -6.99 14.44
N CYS A 179 -13.57 -6.22 13.49
CA CYS A 179 -13.99 -4.84 13.74
C CYS A 179 -15.02 -4.76 14.87
N ALA A 180 -16.01 -5.66 14.90
CA ALA A 180 -17.00 -5.70 15.97
C ALA A 180 -16.40 -5.89 17.37
N SER A 181 -15.23 -6.54 17.47
CA SER A 181 -14.52 -6.76 18.74
C SER A 181 -13.61 -5.59 19.14
N VAL A 182 -12.90 -4.99 18.19
CA VAL A 182 -11.88 -3.95 18.47
C VAL A 182 -12.44 -2.53 18.44
N GLY A 183 -13.63 -2.33 17.86
CA GLY A 183 -14.26 -1.03 17.70
C GLY A 183 -13.63 -0.23 16.56
N THR A 184 -12.69 0.67 16.88
CA THR A 184 -12.09 1.59 15.92
C THR A 184 -10.58 1.37 15.84
N ILE A 185 -10.08 1.06 14.64
CA ILE A 185 -8.65 0.92 14.35
C ILE A 185 -8.36 1.35 12.91
N ASP A 186 -7.44 2.30 12.71
CA ASP A 186 -7.11 2.87 11.40
C ASP A 186 -6.33 1.89 10.50
N ALA A 187 -5.60 0.95 11.11
CA ALA A 187 -4.82 -0.08 10.42
C ALA A 187 -5.06 -1.44 11.11
N PRO A 188 -6.07 -2.21 10.69
CA PRO A 188 -6.34 -3.54 11.23
C PRO A 188 -5.16 -4.49 11.04
N GLU A 189 -4.84 -5.26 12.07
CA GLU A 189 -3.74 -6.23 12.07
C GLU A 189 -4.29 -7.65 12.24
N GLY A 190 -3.94 -8.57 11.34
CA GLY A 190 -4.39 -9.97 11.37
C GLY A 190 -4.31 -10.66 9.99
N ASP A 191 -4.49 -11.99 9.97
CA ASP A 191 -4.61 -12.76 8.73
C ASP A 191 -6.09 -13.01 8.41
N PHE A 192 -6.62 -12.18 7.52
CA PHE A 192 -8.02 -12.21 7.08
C PHE A 192 -8.16 -12.79 5.66
N GLY A 193 -7.10 -13.43 5.13
CA GLY A 193 -7.05 -14.00 3.78
C GLY A 193 -7.01 -12.96 2.66
N GLY A 194 -5.92 -12.89 1.88
CA GLY A 194 -5.71 -11.95 0.77
C GLY A 194 -4.23 -11.91 0.36
N PRO A 195 -3.83 -11.17 -0.69
CA PRO A 195 -2.40 -10.93 -0.96
C PRO A 195 -1.77 -10.27 0.26
N SER A 196 -0.57 -10.72 0.65
CA SER A 196 0.16 -10.32 1.86
C SER A 196 0.24 -8.79 2.03
N ASN A 197 -0.01 -8.33 3.27
CA ASN A 197 0.01 -6.94 3.74
C ASN A 197 1.13 -6.10 3.08
N PRO A 198 0.82 -4.89 2.56
CA PRO A 198 -0.48 -4.20 2.62
C PRO A 198 -1.44 -4.70 1.54
N GLY A 199 -2.48 -5.39 1.99
CA GLY A 199 -3.51 -5.97 1.13
C GLY A 199 -4.82 -6.04 1.91
N VAL A 200 -5.90 -5.64 1.27
CA VAL A 200 -7.25 -5.70 1.83
C VAL A 200 -7.71 -7.17 1.83
N PRO A 201 -8.36 -7.65 2.92
CA PRO A 201 -8.87 -9.01 2.97
C PRO A 201 -9.81 -9.29 1.80
N SER A 202 -9.77 -10.50 1.24
CA SER A 202 -10.57 -10.90 0.08
C SER A 202 -12.08 -10.64 0.24
N ALA A 203 -12.63 -10.85 1.44
CA ALA A 203 -14.03 -10.53 1.74
C ALA A 203 -14.31 -9.02 1.73
N VAL A 204 -13.38 -8.21 2.24
CA VAL A 204 -13.47 -6.74 2.23
C VAL A 204 -13.25 -6.21 0.81
N ALA A 205 -12.32 -6.80 0.05
CA ALA A 205 -12.07 -6.45 -1.33
C ALA A 205 -13.27 -6.80 -2.21
N ALA A 206 -13.91 -7.96 -2.01
CA ALA A 206 -15.14 -8.33 -2.71
C ALA A 206 -16.31 -7.40 -2.34
N GLY A 207 -16.44 -7.05 -1.06
CA GLY A 207 -17.46 -6.09 -0.62
C GLY A 207 -17.20 -4.67 -1.12
N LEU A 208 -15.94 -4.24 -1.18
CA LEU A 208 -15.54 -2.96 -1.77
C LEU A 208 -15.79 -2.96 -3.29
N GLN A 209 -15.46 -4.06 -3.96
CA GLN A 209 -15.76 -4.29 -5.37
C GLN A 209 -17.27 -4.31 -5.65
N GLN A 210 -18.10 -4.70 -4.68
CA GLN A 210 -19.55 -4.60 -4.79
C GLN A 210 -20.04 -3.18 -4.51
N ALA A 211 -19.47 -2.50 -3.52
CA ALA A 211 -19.86 -1.16 -3.08
C ALA A 211 -19.49 -0.07 -4.10
N MET A 212 -18.33 -0.21 -4.74
CA MET A 212 -18.03 0.44 -6.01
C MET A 212 -18.18 -0.66 -7.05
N GLY A 213 -19.38 -0.90 -7.62
CA GLY A 213 -19.77 -2.01 -8.50
C GLY A 213 -18.88 -2.41 -9.69
N LEU A 214 -17.60 -2.72 -9.43
CA LEU A 214 -16.56 -3.15 -10.36
C LEU A 214 -16.80 -4.61 -10.78
N ALA A 215 -17.00 -4.88 -12.06
CA ALA A 215 -17.08 -6.26 -12.55
C ALA A 215 -15.68 -6.92 -12.70
N GLY A 216 -15.59 -8.24 -12.49
CA GLY A 216 -14.42 -9.04 -12.89
C GLY A 216 -13.32 -9.23 -11.84
N ASP A 217 -12.07 -9.37 -12.27
CA ASP A 217 -10.87 -9.68 -11.49
C ASP A 217 -10.00 -8.44 -11.17
N ALA A 218 -10.64 -7.27 -11.07
CA ALA A 218 -9.97 -6.01 -10.75
C ALA A 218 -9.08 -6.15 -9.50
N PRO A 219 -7.83 -5.63 -9.49
CA PRO A 219 -6.90 -5.80 -8.38
C PRO A 219 -7.22 -4.89 -7.19
N VAL A 220 -8.48 -4.85 -6.76
CA VAL A 220 -9.01 -4.06 -5.64
C VAL A 220 -8.22 -4.35 -4.36
N ALA A 221 -7.87 -5.61 -4.12
CA ALA A 221 -7.12 -6.01 -2.93
C ALA A 221 -5.73 -5.35 -2.80
N GLN A 222 -5.10 -4.95 -3.90
CA GLN A 222 -3.72 -4.43 -3.94
C GLN A 222 -3.66 -2.89 -3.90
N ASN A 223 -4.74 -2.22 -4.27
CA ASN A 223 -4.81 -0.76 -4.38
C ASN A 223 -5.88 -0.20 -3.46
N SER A 224 -6.04 -0.79 -2.27
CA SER A 224 -7.04 -0.36 -1.30
C SER A 224 -6.48 -0.38 0.11
N TYR A 225 -7.12 0.40 0.97
CA TYR A 225 -6.93 0.40 2.40
C TYR A 225 -8.25 0.02 3.07
N TRP A 226 -8.18 -0.52 4.28
CA TRP A 226 -9.36 -0.83 5.07
C TRP A 226 -9.09 -0.54 6.53
N ARG A 227 -10.16 -0.26 7.28
CA ARG A 227 -10.12 0.10 8.69
C ARG A 227 -11.39 -0.31 9.42
N CYS A 228 -11.34 -0.30 10.75
CA CYS A 228 -12.53 -0.40 11.56
C CYS A 228 -12.96 0.97 12.07
N MET A 229 -14.24 1.28 11.94
CA MET A 229 -14.84 2.49 12.50
C MET A 229 -16.11 2.08 13.25
N ASP A 230 -16.14 2.35 14.55
CA ASP A 230 -17.27 2.07 15.45
C ASP A 230 -17.79 0.62 15.36
N GLY A 231 -16.87 -0.33 15.21
CA GLY A 231 -17.18 -1.76 15.15
C GLY A 231 -17.49 -2.29 13.74
N LYS A 232 -17.47 -1.42 12.72
CA LYS A 232 -17.80 -1.76 11.33
C LYS A 232 -16.57 -1.71 10.43
N VAL A 233 -16.61 -2.44 9.32
CA VAL A 233 -15.54 -2.46 8.32
C VAL A 233 -15.76 -1.31 7.33
N TYR A 234 -14.70 -0.55 7.07
CA TYR A 234 -14.66 0.43 6.00
C TYR A 234 -13.47 0.18 5.07
N ALA A 235 -13.62 0.46 3.79
CA ALA A 235 -12.53 0.34 2.81
C ALA A 235 -12.50 1.50 1.81
N CYS A 236 -11.30 1.84 1.34
CA CYS A 236 -11.02 2.94 0.42
C CYS A 236 -10.13 2.43 -0.71
N PHE A 237 -10.45 2.77 -1.97
CA PHE A 237 -9.65 2.41 -3.13
C PHE A 237 -8.77 3.60 -3.58
N VAL A 238 -7.48 3.36 -3.72
CA VAL A 238 -6.48 4.36 -4.11
C VAL A 238 -6.67 4.73 -5.57
N GLY A 239 -7.11 5.97 -5.79
CA GLY A 239 -7.22 6.60 -7.11
C GLY A 239 -6.33 7.84 -7.24
N ALA A 240 -6.33 8.45 -8.42
CA ALA A 240 -5.46 9.59 -8.74
C ALA A 240 -5.64 10.82 -7.81
N ASN A 241 -6.75 10.90 -7.08
CA ASN A 241 -7.06 12.00 -6.14
C ASN A 241 -7.67 11.51 -4.81
N LEU A 242 -7.53 10.23 -4.46
CA LEU A 242 -8.15 9.65 -3.26
C LEU A 242 -7.06 9.28 -2.24
N PRO A 243 -6.80 10.12 -1.22
CA PRO A 243 -5.82 9.85 -0.17
C PRO A 243 -6.36 8.82 0.83
N CYS A 244 -6.31 7.54 0.47
CA CYS A 244 -6.72 6.46 1.37
C CYS A 244 -5.71 6.18 2.50
N ASP A 245 -4.46 6.65 2.36
CA ASP A 245 -3.34 6.37 3.25
C ASP A 245 -2.97 7.55 4.18
N SER A 246 -3.67 8.67 4.05
CA SER A 246 -3.34 9.92 4.74
C SER A 246 -4.57 10.60 5.33
N LYS A 247 -4.34 11.32 6.43
CA LYS A 247 -5.38 12.11 7.08
C LYS A 247 -5.57 13.41 6.32
N ALA A 248 -6.79 13.90 6.30
CA ALA A 248 -7.15 15.19 5.76
C ALA A 248 -6.36 16.32 6.42
N ASN A 249 -5.86 17.23 5.60
CA ASN A 249 -5.40 18.53 6.03
C ASN A 249 -6.60 19.45 6.28
N THR A 250 -6.95 19.60 7.56
CA THR A 250 -8.06 20.43 8.02
C THR A 250 -7.67 21.89 8.27
N SER A 251 -6.46 22.31 7.90
CA SER A 251 -5.99 23.69 8.06
C SER A 251 -6.58 24.58 6.96
N ASP A 252 -7.18 25.70 7.35
CA ASP A 252 -7.60 26.80 6.47
C ASP A 252 -6.48 27.84 6.25
N ALA A 253 -5.27 27.57 6.78
CA ALA A 253 -4.10 28.41 6.59
C ALA A 253 -3.33 28.05 5.30
N PRO A 254 -3.01 29.02 4.44
CA PRO A 254 -2.33 28.76 3.17
C PRO A 254 -0.87 28.37 3.35
N THR A 255 -0.38 27.48 2.49
CA THR A 255 1.04 27.10 2.46
C THR A 255 1.89 28.11 1.68
N ASP A 256 3.22 28.06 1.86
CA ASP A 256 4.15 28.89 1.10
C ASP A 256 4.06 28.63 -0.41
N ALA A 257 3.80 27.38 -0.82
CA ALA A 257 3.61 27.01 -2.22
C ALA A 257 2.37 27.69 -2.82
N MET A 258 1.28 27.73 -2.07
CA MET A 258 0.03 28.38 -2.49
C MET A 258 0.17 29.90 -2.54
N ASN A 259 0.87 30.50 -1.58
CA ASN A 259 1.19 31.93 -1.61
C ASN A 259 2.09 32.29 -2.79
N ALA A 260 3.07 31.45 -3.11
CA ALA A 260 3.94 31.64 -4.29
C ALA A 260 3.15 31.52 -5.59
N PHE A 261 2.20 30.57 -5.68
CA PHE A 261 1.30 30.45 -6.82
C PHE A 261 0.43 31.71 -6.99
N CYS A 262 -0.20 32.19 -5.92
CA CYS A 262 -1.02 33.40 -5.99
C CYS A 262 -0.21 34.67 -6.25
N ALA A 263 1.06 34.75 -5.84
CA ALA A 263 1.92 35.85 -6.24
C ALA A 263 2.15 35.89 -7.77
N ALA A 264 2.20 34.73 -8.42
CA ALA A 264 2.31 34.61 -9.88
C ALA A 264 0.96 34.75 -10.60
N GLN A 265 -0.14 34.31 -9.96
CA GLN A 265 -1.51 34.36 -10.49
C GLN A 265 -2.46 35.02 -9.48
N PRO A 266 -2.53 36.37 -9.46
CA PRO A 266 -3.13 37.08 -8.34
C PRO A 266 -4.62 36.86 -8.08
N ASN A 267 -5.37 36.48 -9.12
CA ASN A 267 -6.82 36.30 -9.09
C ASN A 267 -7.22 34.97 -9.78
N ALA A 268 -6.44 33.91 -9.59
CA ALA A 268 -6.82 32.59 -10.05
C ALA A 268 -8.03 32.06 -9.27
N ASP A 269 -9.05 31.59 -9.99
CA ASP A 269 -10.29 31.08 -9.39
C ASP A 269 -10.09 29.75 -8.64
N ALA A 270 -9.02 29.02 -8.95
CA ALA A 270 -8.63 27.80 -8.24
C ALA A 270 -7.10 27.63 -8.17
N ILE A 271 -6.60 27.08 -7.05
CA ILE A 271 -5.22 26.61 -6.91
C ILE A 271 -5.19 25.10 -7.19
N PRO A 272 -4.36 24.60 -8.14
CA PRO A 272 -4.34 23.18 -8.49
C PRO A 272 -3.90 22.25 -7.35
N ALA A 273 -4.38 21.00 -7.35
CA ALA A 273 -4.01 19.95 -6.38
C ALA A 273 -2.49 19.70 -6.30
N ALA A 274 -1.77 19.89 -7.41
CA ALA A 274 -0.30 19.82 -7.44
C ALA A 274 0.39 20.87 -6.54
N VAL A 275 -0.33 21.91 -6.13
CA VAL A 275 0.14 22.99 -5.25
C VAL A 275 -0.48 22.88 -3.86
N THR A 276 -1.78 22.55 -3.76
CA THR A 276 -2.48 22.43 -2.47
C THR A 276 -2.22 21.11 -1.75
N GLY A 277 -1.77 20.08 -2.46
CA GLY A 277 -1.84 18.69 -1.99
C GLY A 277 -3.20 18.06 -2.28
N HIS A 278 -3.26 16.73 -2.18
CA HIS A 278 -4.49 15.94 -2.35
C HIS A 278 -5.25 15.71 -1.04
N ASP A 279 -4.69 16.16 0.09
CA ASP A 279 -5.21 15.95 1.44
C ASP A 279 -6.05 17.12 1.96
N THR A 280 -6.08 18.27 1.27
CA THR A 280 -6.87 19.42 1.72
C THR A 280 -8.38 19.19 1.58
N ILE A 281 -9.13 19.65 2.58
CA ILE A 281 -10.61 19.60 2.57
C ILE A 281 -11.25 20.90 2.11
N TYR A 282 -10.46 21.91 1.77
CA TYR A 282 -10.94 23.21 1.32
C TYR A 282 -10.68 23.40 -0.16
N ALA A 283 -11.60 24.06 -0.85
CA ALA A 283 -11.30 24.72 -2.11
C ALA A 283 -10.39 25.94 -1.82
N TRP A 284 -9.46 26.18 -2.74
CA TRP A 284 -8.50 27.27 -2.62
C TRP A 284 -8.50 28.12 -3.87
N SER A 285 -8.52 29.43 -3.68
CA SER A 285 -8.41 30.42 -4.77
C SER A 285 -7.41 31.52 -4.40
N CYS A 286 -7.10 32.37 -5.37
CA CYS A 286 -6.25 33.53 -5.16
C CYS A 286 -7.09 34.82 -5.17
N VAL A 287 -6.96 35.63 -4.13
CA VAL A 287 -7.59 36.95 -4.04
C VAL A 287 -6.51 37.99 -3.73
N ASP A 288 -6.33 38.95 -4.62
CA ASP A 288 -5.33 40.02 -4.50
C ASP A 288 -3.90 39.48 -4.21
N GLY A 289 -3.53 38.38 -4.88
CA GLY A 289 -2.22 37.75 -4.74
C GLY A 289 -2.03 36.87 -3.51
N LYS A 290 -3.11 36.56 -2.78
CA LYS A 290 -3.07 35.72 -1.57
C LYS A 290 -3.95 34.50 -1.71
N ALA A 291 -3.41 33.36 -1.29
CA ALA A 291 -4.18 32.13 -1.22
C ALA A 291 -5.25 32.24 -0.12
N THR A 292 -6.48 31.95 -0.48
CA THR A 292 -7.66 32.07 0.38
C THR A 292 -8.43 30.77 0.32
N ALA A 293 -8.67 30.15 1.47
CA ALA A 293 -9.57 29.02 1.59
C ALA A 293 -11.00 29.51 1.39
N SER A 294 -11.77 28.84 0.55
CA SER A 294 -13.17 29.16 0.29
C SER A 294 -14.09 28.18 1.02
N GLU A 295 -14.73 27.28 0.29
CA GLU A 295 -15.66 26.30 0.83
C GLU A 295 -14.94 25.03 1.30
N GLN A 296 -15.50 24.41 2.34
CA GLN A 296 -15.08 23.07 2.73
C GLN A 296 -15.76 22.06 1.81
N LEU A 297 -14.97 21.37 1.00
CA LEU A 297 -15.43 20.40 0.01
C LEU A 297 -15.75 19.03 0.64
N PHE A 298 -15.03 18.67 1.70
CA PHE A 298 -15.04 17.31 2.24
C PHE A 298 -15.26 17.30 3.75
N GLN A 299 -16.02 16.33 4.24
CA GLN A 299 -16.16 16.06 5.66
C GLN A 299 -15.08 15.10 6.14
N VAL A 300 -14.72 15.20 7.43
CA VAL A 300 -13.75 14.30 8.05
C VAL A 300 -14.38 13.57 9.22
N ASP A 301 -14.00 12.32 9.41
CA ASP A 301 -14.39 11.56 10.59
C ASP A 301 -13.58 11.94 11.83
N ALA A 302 -13.88 11.29 12.95
CA ALA A 302 -13.21 11.50 14.23
C ALA A 302 -11.72 11.14 14.21
N GLN A 303 -11.28 10.29 13.29
CA GLN A 303 -9.89 9.87 13.12
C GLN A 303 -9.12 10.79 12.16
N GLY A 304 -9.82 11.68 11.44
CA GLY A 304 -9.28 12.69 10.54
C GLY A 304 -9.19 12.24 9.08
N TYR A 305 -9.89 11.20 8.66
CA TYR A 305 -9.96 10.81 7.25
C TYR A 305 -11.19 11.42 6.58
N VAL A 306 -11.09 11.71 5.28
CA VAL A 306 -12.22 12.21 4.49
C VAL A 306 -13.30 11.14 4.37
N THR A 307 -14.50 11.38 4.91
CA THR A 307 -15.56 10.36 5.01
C THR A 307 -15.99 9.82 3.66
N ASP A 308 -16.05 10.68 2.65
CA ASP A 308 -16.64 10.39 1.35
C ASP A 308 -15.80 9.41 0.51
N PHE A 309 -14.57 9.13 0.96
CA PHE A 309 -13.66 8.20 0.28
C PHE A 309 -13.70 6.78 0.89
N TRP A 310 -14.45 6.56 1.97
CA TRP A 310 -14.52 5.29 2.68
C TRP A 310 -15.90 4.65 2.57
N TYR A 311 -15.96 3.45 1.99
CA TYR A 311 -17.18 2.66 1.86
C TYR A 311 -17.37 1.77 3.08
N GLU A 312 -18.55 1.79 3.68
CA GLU A 312 -18.93 0.80 4.70
C GLU A 312 -19.13 -0.56 4.02
N ILE A 313 -18.43 -1.59 4.49
CA ILE A 313 -18.50 -2.94 3.93
C ILE A 313 -19.29 -3.83 4.88
N ALA A 314 -20.26 -4.56 4.34
CA ALA A 314 -21.09 -5.52 5.08
C ALA A 314 -20.68 -6.97 4.78
N PRO A 315 -20.89 -7.91 5.73
CA PRO A 315 -20.64 -9.33 5.51
C PRO A 315 -21.61 -9.92 4.46
N ALA A 316 -21.10 -10.84 3.64
CA ALA A 316 -21.87 -11.59 2.64
C ALA A 316 -22.85 -12.55 3.32
N GLY A 317 -24.00 -12.03 3.78
CA GLY A 317 -25.02 -12.82 4.45
C GLY A 317 -26.07 -12.03 5.24
N ASP A 318 -25.88 -10.72 5.44
CA ASP A 318 -26.82 -9.90 6.22
C ASP A 318 -27.66 -8.92 5.40
N SER A 319 -27.68 -9.05 4.06
CA SER A 319 -28.67 -8.35 3.24
C SER A 319 -30.03 -9.07 3.35
N SER A 320 -30.69 -8.90 4.49
CA SER A 320 -32.12 -9.18 4.63
C SER A 320 -32.99 -7.99 4.24
N ASP A 321 -32.40 -6.93 3.67
CA ASP A 321 -33.18 -5.95 2.93
C ASP A 321 -33.36 -6.44 1.49
N GLU A 322 -34.62 -6.45 1.05
CA GLU A 322 -35.07 -6.96 -0.24
C GLU A 322 -34.19 -6.42 -1.37
N SER A 323 -33.36 -7.28 -1.95
CA SER A 323 -32.70 -7.01 -3.22
C SER A 323 -33.76 -6.89 -4.31
N VAL A 324 -34.22 -5.66 -4.54
CA VAL A 324 -34.73 -5.28 -5.86
C VAL A 324 -33.53 -5.37 -6.79
N GLU A 325 -33.52 -6.39 -7.64
CA GLU A 325 -32.61 -6.47 -8.78
C GLU A 325 -32.69 -5.12 -9.52
N PRO A 326 -31.58 -4.35 -9.63
CA PRO A 326 -31.64 -3.07 -10.32
C PRO A 326 -31.97 -3.39 -11.77
N GLU A 327 -33.15 -2.96 -12.24
CA GLU A 327 -33.42 -2.91 -13.66
C GLU A 327 -32.40 -1.94 -14.26
N ILE A 328 -31.33 -2.48 -14.84
CA ILE A 328 -30.38 -1.72 -15.65
C ILE A 328 -31.21 -0.97 -16.69
N PRO A 329 -31.19 0.37 -16.73
CA PRO A 329 -31.88 1.07 -17.80
C PRO A 329 -31.23 0.65 -19.11
N SER A 330 -31.88 -0.22 -19.87
CA SER A 330 -31.45 -0.70 -21.19
C SER A 330 -31.28 0.43 -22.22
N ALA A 331 -31.55 1.68 -21.81
CA ALA A 331 -31.38 2.90 -22.58
C ALA A 331 -29.99 3.54 -22.44
N LEU A 332 -29.25 3.30 -21.36
CA LEU A 332 -27.91 3.89 -21.14
C LEU A 332 -26.79 3.01 -21.69
N VAL A 333 -26.83 1.72 -21.32
CA VAL A 333 -25.78 0.72 -21.59
C VAL A 333 -25.94 0.15 -23.00
N GLY A 334 -24.82 -0.08 -23.68
CA GLY A 334 -24.79 -0.58 -25.06
C GLY A 334 -25.09 0.47 -26.13
N VAL A 335 -25.35 1.72 -25.72
CA VAL A 335 -25.57 2.87 -26.61
C VAL A 335 -24.28 3.68 -26.70
N THR A 336 -23.88 4.05 -27.92
CA THR A 336 -22.81 5.03 -28.12
C THR A 336 -23.41 6.43 -28.06
N TRP A 337 -22.96 7.23 -27.11
CA TRP A 337 -23.39 8.60 -26.88
C TRP A 337 -22.38 9.57 -27.47
N GLN A 338 -22.84 10.66 -28.08
CA GLN A 338 -22.02 11.76 -28.60
C GLN A 338 -22.22 13.01 -27.75
N LEU A 339 -21.13 13.65 -27.33
CA LEU A 339 -21.17 14.88 -26.55
C LEU A 339 -21.80 16.01 -27.39
N ALA A 340 -22.89 16.56 -26.91
CA ALA A 340 -23.56 17.72 -27.50
C ALA A 340 -23.01 19.03 -26.92
N LYS A 341 -22.81 19.12 -25.60
CA LYS A 341 -22.27 20.30 -24.91
C LYS A 341 -21.84 19.98 -23.47
N ILE A 342 -20.99 20.84 -22.92
CA ILE A 342 -20.66 20.91 -21.49
C ILE A 342 -21.18 22.24 -20.96
N GLU A 343 -22.02 22.21 -19.93
CA GLU A 343 -22.57 23.39 -19.27
C GLU A 343 -22.01 23.44 -17.84
N TYR A 344 -21.40 24.56 -17.47
CA TYR A 344 -20.79 24.76 -16.16
C TYR A 344 -21.71 25.60 -15.25
N ALA A 345 -21.49 25.49 -13.94
CA ALA A 345 -22.25 26.26 -12.94
C ALA A 345 -22.08 27.79 -13.04
N ASP A 346 -21.02 28.26 -13.71
CA ASP A 346 -20.74 29.68 -13.98
C ASP A 346 -21.40 30.20 -15.27
N ASP A 347 -22.39 29.48 -15.80
CA ASP A 347 -23.08 29.73 -17.07
C ASP A 347 -22.20 29.60 -18.34
N ARG A 348 -20.94 29.15 -18.22
CA ARG A 348 -20.11 28.84 -19.39
C ARG A 348 -20.68 27.61 -20.11
N VAL A 349 -20.70 27.67 -21.44
CA VAL A 349 -21.10 26.55 -22.29
C VAL A 349 -20.02 26.28 -23.33
N GLU A 350 -19.56 25.04 -23.40
CA GLU A 350 -18.61 24.55 -24.38
C GLU A 350 -19.28 23.53 -25.30
N THR A 351 -19.04 23.63 -26.61
CA THR A 351 -19.68 22.78 -27.62
C THR A 351 -18.58 22.24 -28.54
N PRO A 352 -18.48 20.91 -28.73
CA PRO A 352 -17.48 20.34 -29.61
C PRO A 352 -17.76 20.75 -31.06
N ALA A 353 -16.70 21.05 -31.81
CA ALA A 353 -16.80 21.39 -33.23
C ALA A 353 -17.34 20.21 -34.07
N ASP A 354 -17.00 18.98 -33.68
CA ASP A 354 -17.52 17.74 -34.25
C ASP A 354 -17.91 16.76 -33.12
N PRO A 355 -19.21 16.65 -32.79
CA PRO A 355 -19.71 15.71 -31.78
C PRO A 355 -19.30 14.25 -32.01
N ALA A 356 -19.06 13.84 -33.26
CA ALA A 356 -18.65 12.47 -33.56
C ALA A 356 -17.24 12.13 -33.05
N GLN A 357 -16.43 13.14 -32.70
CA GLN A 357 -15.12 12.96 -32.09
C GLN A 357 -15.17 12.89 -30.56
N TYR A 358 -16.35 13.01 -29.94
CA TYR A 358 -16.52 12.94 -28.50
C TYR A 358 -17.57 11.90 -28.18
N THR A 359 -17.14 10.65 -28.01
CA THR A 359 -18.06 9.52 -27.78
C THR A 359 -17.87 8.89 -26.43
N LEU A 360 -18.95 8.33 -25.89
CA LEU A 360 -19.01 7.54 -24.66
C LEU A 360 -19.82 6.27 -24.94
N LEU A 361 -19.23 5.11 -24.67
CA LEU A 361 -19.92 3.83 -24.67
C LEU A 361 -19.72 3.18 -23.31
N LEU A 362 -20.82 2.93 -22.62
CA LEU A 362 -20.90 2.09 -21.43
C LEU A 362 -21.32 0.69 -21.88
N ALA A 363 -20.41 -0.28 -21.87
CA ALA A 363 -20.66 -1.63 -22.36
C ALA A 363 -21.30 -2.52 -21.29
N GLU A 364 -21.99 -3.60 -21.71
CA GLU A 364 -22.70 -4.51 -20.79
C GLU A 364 -21.78 -5.22 -19.77
N ASP A 365 -20.49 -5.33 -20.06
CA ASP A 365 -19.48 -5.93 -19.19
C ASP A 365 -18.84 -4.95 -18.20
N SER A 366 -19.50 -3.80 -17.95
CA SER A 366 -19.00 -2.70 -17.10
C SER A 366 -17.71 -2.02 -17.60
N SER A 367 -17.33 -2.26 -18.87
CA SER A 367 -16.25 -1.52 -19.52
C SER A 367 -16.75 -0.23 -20.16
N LEU A 368 -15.87 0.77 -20.21
CA LEU A 368 -16.12 2.06 -20.83
C LEU A 368 -15.14 2.28 -21.98
N ALA A 369 -15.66 2.69 -23.13
CA ALA A 369 -14.87 3.21 -24.24
C ALA A 369 -15.24 4.67 -24.51
N ALA A 370 -14.25 5.53 -24.68
CA ALA A 370 -14.45 6.93 -24.97
C ALA A 370 -13.58 7.38 -26.15
N GLN A 371 -14.10 8.31 -26.96
CA GLN A 371 -13.29 9.13 -27.86
C GLN A 371 -13.27 10.54 -27.29
N SER A 372 -12.09 11.12 -27.13
CA SER A 372 -11.86 12.50 -26.69
C SER A 372 -11.07 13.25 -27.77
N ASP A 373 -11.78 13.72 -28.78
CA ASP A 373 -11.22 14.34 -29.98
C ASP A 373 -10.27 13.42 -30.74
N CYS A 374 -8.96 13.71 -30.69
CA CYS A 374 -7.92 12.92 -31.31
C CYS A 374 -7.50 11.70 -30.48
N ASN A 375 -7.99 11.60 -29.24
CA ASN A 375 -7.57 10.58 -28.29
C ASN A 375 -8.64 9.51 -28.04
N GLN A 376 -8.20 8.29 -27.75
CA GLN A 376 -9.05 7.17 -27.36
C GLN A 376 -8.86 6.87 -25.87
N GLY A 377 -9.97 6.76 -25.15
CA GLY A 377 -10.05 6.43 -23.74
C GLY A 377 -10.66 5.04 -23.51
N ARG A 378 -10.16 4.33 -22.50
CA ARG A 378 -10.76 3.09 -21.98
C ARG A 378 -10.75 3.09 -20.46
N GLY A 379 -11.79 2.55 -19.84
CA GLY A 379 -11.92 2.44 -18.39
C GLY A 379 -13.02 1.48 -17.99
N SER A 380 -13.50 1.63 -16.76
CA SER A 380 -14.69 0.96 -16.23
C SER A 380 -15.71 1.99 -15.76
N TYR A 381 -16.95 1.58 -15.62
CA TYR A 381 -18.01 2.39 -15.03
C TYR A 381 -18.90 1.55 -14.12
N GLU A 382 -19.63 2.24 -13.27
CA GLU A 382 -20.59 1.66 -12.33
C GLU A 382 -21.85 2.51 -12.32
N LEU A 383 -22.98 1.86 -12.08
CA LEU A 383 -24.28 2.49 -11.98
C LEU A 383 -24.96 2.00 -10.71
N ASP A 384 -25.49 2.93 -9.90
CA ASP A 384 -26.36 2.64 -8.77
C ASP A 384 -27.53 3.62 -8.79
N GLY A 385 -28.71 3.16 -9.23
CA GLY A 385 -29.84 4.05 -9.49
C GLY A 385 -29.50 5.11 -10.55
N ASP A 386 -29.56 6.38 -10.16
CA ASP A 386 -29.15 7.56 -10.95
C ASP A 386 -27.70 8.00 -10.70
N ALA A 387 -26.96 7.31 -9.82
CA ALA A 387 -25.53 7.52 -9.64
C ALA A 387 -24.74 6.86 -10.78
N ILE A 388 -23.68 7.53 -11.21
CA ILE A 388 -22.68 6.98 -12.13
C ILE A 388 -21.29 7.28 -11.59
N ALA A 389 -20.46 6.25 -11.51
CA ALA A 389 -19.04 6.40 -11.22
C ALA A 389 -18.23 5.90 -12.41
N ILE A 390 -17.26 6.70 -12.87
CA ILE A 390 -16.34 6.32 -13.93
C ILE A 390 -14.95 6.18 -13.32
N GLY A 391 -14.38 4.97 -13.46
CA GLY A 391 -13.05 4.65 -12.97
C GLY A 391 -11.93 5.34 -13.77
N PRO A 392 -10.65 5.06 -13.43
CA PRO A 392 -9.52 5.65 -14.14
C PRO A 392 -9.58 5.43 -15.66
N LEU A 393 -9.52 6.52 -16.41
CA LEU A 393 -9.52 6.50 -17.87
C LEU A 393 -8.09 6.43 -18.41
N ALA A 394 -7.73 5.31 -19.04
CA ALA A 394 -6.51 5.20 -19.83
C ALA A 394 -6.73 5.85 -21.20
N VAL A 395 -6.08 7.00 -21.44
CA VAL A 395 -6.25 7.80 -22.65
C VAL A 395 -4.95 7.84 -23.45
N THR A 396 -5.04 7.79 -24.78
CA THR A 396 -3.86 8.04 -25.64
C THR A 396 -3.35 9.48 -25.49
N ALA A 397 -2.08 9.73 -25.82
CA ALA A 397 -1.45 11.04 -25.65
C ALA A 397 -1.14 11.74 -26.99
N ALA A 398 -2.12 11.76 -27.90
CA ALA A 398 -2.03 12.57 -29.11
C ALA A 398 -2.30 14.05 -28.78
N LEU A 399 -1.58 14.93 -29.45
CA LEU A 399 -1.77 16.37 -29.33
C LEU A 399 -3.00 16.78 -30.15
N CYS A 400 -4.11 17.06 -29.48
CA CYS A 400 -5.34 17.49 -30.13
C CYS A 400 -5.25 18.96 -30.59
N PRO A 401 -6.13 19.39 -31.51
CA PRO A 401 -6.20 20.78 -31.93
C PRO A 401 -6.41 21.75 -30.74
N PRO A 402 -5.97 23.01 -30.83
CA PRO A 402 -6.10 23.98 -29.72
C PRO A 402 -7.54 24.23 -29.25
N GLU A 403 -8.53 24.02 -30.11
CA GLU A 403 -9.96 24.14 -29.83
C GLU A 403 -10.60 22.89 -29.21
N SER A 404 -9.78 21.86 -28.96
CA SER A 404 -10.24 20.59 -28.41
C SER A 404 -10.79 20.74 -26.99
N LEU A 405 -11.90 20.05 -26.71
CA LEU A 405 -12.47 19.87 -25.39
C LEU A 405 -11.97 18.60 -24.70
N ALA A 406 -10.92 17.93 -25.23
CA ALA A 406 -10.48 16.62 -24.75
C ALA A 406 -10.22 16.59 -23.24
N ASP A 407 -9.55 17.60 -22.70
CA ASP A 407 -9.24 17.69 -21.26
C ASP A 407 -10.51 17.91 -20.42
N ALA A 408 -11.39 18.81 -20.85
CA ALA A 408 -12.66 19.10 -20.18
C ALA A 408 -13.59 17.88 -20.17
N TYR A 409 -13.64 17.16 -21.30
CA TYR A 409 -14.42 15.95 -21.47
C TYR A 409 -13.93 14.81 -20.58
N VAL A 410 -12.62 14.52 -20.59
CA VAL A 410 -12.04 13.48 -19.73
C VAL A 410 -12.22 13.84 -18.26
N LYS A 411 -11.98 15.11 -17.87
CA LYS A 411 -12.21 15.57 -16.50
C LYS A 411 -13.66 15.32 -16.08
N GLY A 412 -14.63 15.79 -16.87
CA GLY A 412 -16.05 15.64 -16.57
C GLY A 412 -16.48 14.18 -16.46
N LEU A 413 -15.92 13.28 -17.27
CA LEU A 413 -16.18 11.84 -17.13
C LEU A 413 -15.60 11.31 -15.82
N THR A 414 -14.33 11.58 -15.51
CA THR A 414 -13.67 11.06 -14.29
C THR A 414 -14.21 11.64 -12.98
N THR A 415 -14.97 12.73 -13.03
CA THR A 415 -15.62 13.33 -11.86
C THR A 415 -17.15 13.22 -11.92
N ALA A 416 -17.68 12.38 -12.81
CA ALA A 416 -19.11 12.11 -12.91
C ALA A 416 -19.65 11.54 -11.58
N ALA A 417 -20.84 11.99 -11.19
CA ALA A 417 -21.49 11.59 -9.94
C ALA A 417 -22.90 11.04 -10.17
N THR A 418 -23.69 11.71 -11.01
CA THR A 418 -25.06 11.28 -11.35
C THR A 418 -25.34 11.42 -12.83
N TYR A 419 -26.33 10.69 -13.32
CA TYR A 419 -26.81 10.77 -14.69
C TYR A 419 -28.33 10.81 -14.75
N ALA A 420 -28.85 11.37 -15.85
CA ALA A 420 -30.26 11.34 -16.17
C ALA A 420 -30.45 11.09 -17.67
N ILE A 421 -31.48 10.34 -18.03
CA ILE A 421 -31.91 10.20 -19.43
C ILE A 421 -33.32 10.76 -19.57
N GLU A 422 -33.45 11.80 -20.37
CA GLU A 422 -34.73 12.46 -20.67
C GLU A 422 -34.83 12.67 -22.18
N ASP A 423 -35.98 12.33 -22.78
CA ASP A 423 -36.26 12.51 -24.21
C ASP A 423 -35.19 11.91 -25.17
N GLY A 424 -34.45 10.89 -24.73
CA GLY A 424 -33.38 10.25 -25.52
C GLY A 424 -32.04 10.99 -25.49
N GLU A 425 -31.91 12.00 -24.63
CA GLU A 425 -30.64 12.67 -24.31
C GLU A 425 -30.11 12.17 -22.96
N LEU A 426 -28.80 11.96 -22.88
CA LEU A 426 -28.11 11.61 -21.65
C LEU A 426 -27.48 12.87 -21.06
N SER A 427 -27.74 13.13 -19.79
CA SER A 427 -27.05 14.15 -18.99
C SER A 427 -26.19 13.45 -17.95
N ILE A 428 -24.91 13.81 -17.86
CA ILE A 428 -23.99 13.35 -16.82
C ILE A 428 -23.55 14.59 -16.02
N TYR A 429 -23.87 14.60 -14.73
CA TYR A 429 -23.47 15.66 -13.80
C TYR A 429 -22.11 15.31 -13.22
N PHE A 430 -21.20 16.28 -13.21
CA PHE A 430 -19.80 16.07 -12.83
C PHE A 430 -19.29 17.11 -11.86
N GLY A 431 -18.32 16.70 -11.04
CA GLY A 431 -17.91 17.42 -9.83
C GLY A 431 -19.07 17.54 -8.83
N PRO A 432 -18.79 17.92 -7.58
CA PRO A 432 -19.85 18.40 -6.70
C PRO A 432 -20.34 19.76 -7.25
N ASP A 433 -21.43 19.72 -8.04
CA ASP A 433 -22.09 20.87 -8.68
C ASP A 433 -21.23 21.67 -9.69
N GLU A 434 -20.19 21.07 -10.31
CA GLU A 434 -19.32 21.79 -11.26
C GLU A 434 -20.00 22.02 -12.62
N GLY A 435 -20.79 21.05 -13.10
CA GLY A 435 -21.52 21.17 -14.35
C GLY A 435 -22.22 19.90 -14.83
N VAL A 436 -22.73 19.96 -16.06
CA VAL A 436 -23.41 18.85 -16.75
C VAL A 436 -22.87 18.68 -18.18
N MET A 437 -22.50 17.46 -18.52
CA MET A 437 -22.24 17.04 -19.90
C MET A 437 -23.53 16.50 -20.50
N ARG A 438 -23.96 17.06 -21.63
CA ARG A 438 -25.12 16.56 -22.37
C ARG A 438 -24.70 15.79 -23.59
N PHE A 439 -25.37 14.68 -23.83
CA PHE A 439 -25.11 13.76 -24.90
C PHE A 439 -26.38 13.40 -25.66
N THR A 440 -26.19 13.04 -26.93
CA THR A 440 -27.23 12.48 -27.79
C THR A 440 -26.80 11.09 -28.25
N ALA A 441 -27.74 10.19 -28.52
CA ALA A 441 -27.39 8.90 -29.11
C ALA A 441 -26.72 9.11 -30.48
N ALA A 442 -25.61 8.42 -30.72
CA ALA A 442 -24.93 8.45 -32.00
C ALA A 442 -25.86 7.93 -33.12
N PRO A 443 -25.79 8.50 -34.35
CA PRO A 443 -26.67 8.14 -35.48
C PRO A 443 -26.56 6.69 -35.97
#